data_AF-A0A497GTH6-F1
#
_entry.id   AF-A0A497GTH6-F1
#
_cell.length_a   1.000
_cell.length_b   1.000
_cell.length_c   1.000
_cell.angle_alpha   90.00
_cell.angle_beta   90.00
_cell.angle_gamma   90.00
#
_symmetry.space_group_name_H-M   'P 1'
#
loop_
_entity.id
_entity.type
_entity.pdbx_description
1 polymer ?
#
loop_
_entity_poly.entity_id
_entity_poly.type
_entity_poly.pdbx_seq_one_letter_code
_entity_poly.pdbx_strand_id
1 'polypeptide(L)'
;MVVRVKVQVKRGDSIIETSAVANSGYETEAPEIHLPQALARRLGFEISEARGARYRVVGGFTSTYVLGEILVRLITEDRQTDWVKAKAVSVPDEYEVLLSDKLLDALNIEIVRAGEGLWRFHGEPIDRIRKSTKPQLWIT
;
A
#
# COMPACT_ATOMS: atom_id res chain seq x y z
N MET A 1 -11.27 2.13 13.58
CA MET A 1 -10.20 1.29 12.99
C MET A 1 -10.17 1.56 11.48
N VAL A 2 -9.12 1.17 10.76
CA VAL A 2 -9.08 1.22 9.28
C VAL A 2 -8.64 -0.15 8.75
N VAL A 3 -9.00 -0.46 7.50
CA VAL A 3 -8.59 -1.73 6.88
C VAL A 3 -7.09 -1.72 6.65
N ARG A 4 -6.40 -2.67 7.28
CA ARG A 4 -4.99 -2.95 7.03
C ARG A 4 -4.82 -4.38 6.58
N VAL A 5 -4.06 -4.56 5.52
CA VAL A 5 -3.74 -5.85 4.94
C VAL A 5 -2.24 -6.10 5.01
N LYS A 6 -1.84 -7.36 5.03
CA LYS A 6 -0.42 -7.71 5.03
C LYS A 6 0.04 -7.89 3.60
N VAL A 7 1.07 -7.16 3.21
CA VAL A 7 1.61 -7.22 1.85
C VAL A 7 3.08 -7.59 1.88
N GLN A 8 3.54 -8.19 0.80
CA GLN A 8 4.95 -8.23 0.47
C GLN A 8 5.22 -7.24 -0.64
N VAL A 9 6.28 -6.46 -0.46
CA VAL A 9 6.80 -5.51 -1.43
C VAL A 9 8.17 -5.98 -1.89
N LYS A 10 8.39 -5.99 -3.20
CA LYS A 10 9.60 -6.54 -3.82
C LYS A 10 10.23 -5.56 -4.80
N ARG A 11 11.53 -5.32 -4.63
CA ARG A 11 12.39 -4.58 -5.57
C ARG A 11 13.71 -5.34 -5.76
N GLY A 12 13.99 -5.75 -7.00
CA GLY A 12 15.11 -6.66 -7.27
C GLY A 12 14.99 -7.93 -6.43
N ASP A 13 16.04 -8.27 -5.69
CA ASP A 13 16.06 -9.42 -4.77
C ASP A 13 15.57 -9.08 -3.35
N SER A 14 15.32 -7.81 -3.05
CA SER A 14 14.80 -7.39 -1.74
C SER A 14 13.30 -7.61 -1.67
N ILE A 15 12.85 -8.42 -0.71
CA ILE A 15 11.44 -8.69 -0.40
C ILE A 15 11.21 -8.35 1.07
N ILE A 16 10.26 -7.46 1.34
CA ILE A 16 9.90 -7.06 2.70
C ILE A 16 8.40 -7.27 2.91
N GLU A 17 8.05 -7.89 4.03
CA GLU A 17 6.68 -8.01 4.49
C GLU A 17 6.31 -6.82 5.37
N THR A 18 5.12 -6.25 5.16
CA THR A 18 4.63 -5.13 5.96
C THR A 18 3.12 -5.02 6.00
N SER A 19 2.60 -4.22 6.94
CA SER A 19 1.19 -3.85 7.05
C SER A 19 0.92 -2.61 6.20
N ALA A 20 -0.14 -2.64 5.39
CA ALA A 20 -0.53 -1.54 4.52
C ALA A 20 -2.01 -1.18 4.71
N VAL A 21 -2.32 0.10 4.74
CA VAL A 21 -3.68 0.63 4.78
C VAL A 21 -4.30 0.50 3.38
N ALA A 22 -5.45 -0.17 3.30
CA ALA A 22 -6.26 -0.21 2.10
C ALA A 22 -7.04 1.12 1.99
N ASN A 23 -6.56 2.05 1.16
CA ASN A 23 -7.07 3.41 1.10
C ASN A 23 -7.82 3.67 -0.21
N SER A 24 -9.14 3.46 -0.21
CA SER A 24 -10.00 3.75 -1.36
C SER A 24 -10.11 5.25 -1.69
N GLY A 25 -9.70 6.14 -0.78
CA GLY A 25 -9.65 7.59 -1.02
C GLY A 25 -8.33 8.06 -1.63
N TYR A 26 -7.37 7.15 -1.82
CA TYR A 26 -6.15 7.42 -2.55
C TYR A 26 -6.36 7.04 -4.02
N GLU A 27 -6.99 7.95 -4.77
CA GLU A 27 -7.35 7.75 -6.17
C GLU A 27 -6.17 8.01 -7.12
N THR A 28 -5.95 7.07 -8.04
CA THR A 28 -4.84 7.09 -9.00
C THR A 28 -5.26 6.52 -10.35
N GLU A 29 -4.55 6.86 -11.43
CA GLU A 29 -4.84 6.31 -12.77
C GLU A 29 -4.33 4.87 -12.95
N ALA A 30 -3.36 4.44 -12.14
CA ALA A 30 -2.73 3.13 -12.19
C ALA A 30 -2.34 2.67 -10.77
N PRO A 31 -2.10 1.36 -10.54
CA PRO A 31 -1.72 0.85 -9.22
C PRO A 31 -0.53 1.61 -8.65
N GLU A 32 -0.72 2.20 -7.46
CA GLU A 32 0.27 3.01 -6.78
C GLU A 32 0.33 2.62 -5.31
N ILE A 33 1.54 2.65 -4.76
CA ILE A 33 1.81 2.37 -3.36
C ILE A 33 2.63 3.51 -2.77
N HIS A 34 2.12 4.08 -1.68
CA HIS A 34 2.93 4.94 -0.83
C HIS A 34 3.82 4.05 0.04
N LEU A 35 5.11 4.35 0.04
CA LEU A 35 6.11 3.77 0.90
C LEU A 35 6.66 4.85 1.85
N PRO A 36 6.60 4.63 3.18
CA PRO A 36 7.34 5.45 4.14
C PRO A 36 8.82 5.49 3.79
N GLN A 37 9.48 6.62 4.03
CA GLN A 37 10.88 6.82 3.61
C GLN A 37 11.83 5.76 4.17
N ALA A 38 11.63 5.33 5.42
CA ALA A 38 12.44 4.27 6.05
C ALA A 38 12.33 2.93 5.30
N LEU A 39 11.11 2.54 4.92
CA LEU A 39 10.87 1.33 4.11
C LEU A 39 11.46 1.49 2.71
N ALA A 40 11.26 2.64 2.08
CA ALA A 40 11.80 2.92 0.75
C ALA A 40 13.34 2.79 0.72
N ARG A 41 14.04 3.36 1.70
CA ARG A 41 15.50 3.22 1.86
C ARG A 41 15.91 1.75 2.05
N ARG A 42 15.17 0.99 2.87
CA ARG A 42 15.44 -0.44 3.11
C ARG A 42 15.23 -1.30 1.86
N LEU A 43 14.36 -0.87 0.95
CA LEU A 43 14.19 -1.45 -0.40
C LEU A 43 15.22 -0.90 -1.41
N GLY A 44 16.19 -0.11 -0.95
CA GLY A 44 17.29 0.46 -1.73
C GLY A 44 16.91 1.67 -2.56
N PHE A 45 15.75 2.32 -2.34
CA PHE A 45 15.38 3.50 -3.12
C PHE A 45 16.21 4.70 -2.69
N GLU A 46 16.72 5.45 -3.67
CA GLU A 46 17.44 6.70 -3.45
C GLU A 46 16.47 7.88 -3.52
N ILE A 47 15.94 8.28 -2.36
CA ILE A 47 14.89 9.31 -2.27
C ILE A 47 15.41 10.70 -2.67
N SER A 48 16.69 10.99 -2.41
CA SER A 48 17.34 12.27 -2.76
C SER A 48 17.36 12.56 -4.26
N GLU A 49 17.32 11.51 -5.09
CA GLU A 49 17.32 11.63 -6.55
C GLU A 49 15.89 11.60 -7.13
N ALA A 50 14.88 11.39 -6.29
CA ALA A 50 13.51 11.23 -6.74
C ALA A 50 12.91 12.56 -7.22
N ARG A 51 12.15 12.49 -8.31
CA ARG A 51 11.44 13.66 -8.84
C ARG A 51 10.31 14.04 -7.88
N GLY A 52 10.30 15.30 -7.47
CA GLY A 52 9.18 15.89 -6.75
C GLY A 52 7.94 15.97 -7.64
N ALA A 53 6.81 15.53 -7.12
CA ALA A 53 5.48 15.66 -7.69
C ALA A 53 4.54 16.31 -6.66
N ARG A 54 3.40 16.84 -7.12
CA ARG A 54 2.35 17.38 -6.25
C ARG A 54 1.10 16.53 -6.37
N TYR A 55 0.65 16.01 -5.24
CA TYR A 55 -0.59 15.24 -5.15
C TYR A 55 -1.69 16.10 -4.54
N ARG A 56 -2.90 16.02 -5.10
CA ARG A 56 -4.07 16.70 -4.54
C ARG A 56 -4.56 15.93 -3.32
N VAL A 57 -4.80 16.64 -2.23
CA VAL A 57 -5.34 16.10 -0.98
C VAL A 57 -6.46 17.01 -0.47
N VAL A 58 -7.23 16.55 0.52
CA VAL A 58 -8.19 17.42 1.22
C VAL A 58 -7.42 18.59 1.85
N GLY A 59 -7.73 19.82 1.42
CA GLY A 59 -7.09 21.05 1.92
C GLY A 59 -5.91 21.59 1.10
N GLY A 60 -5.53 20.96 -0.02
CA GLY A 60 -4.53 21.53 -0.93
C GLY A 60 -3.71 20.49 -1.70
N PHE A 61 -2.39 20.60 -1.60
CA PHE A 61 -1.44 19.70 -2.25
C PHE A 61 -0.37 19.24 -1.26
N THR A 62 0.11 18.00 -1.42
CA THR A 62 1.28 17.49 -0.71
C THR A 62 2.44 17.25 -1.67
N SER A 63 3.66 17.42 -1.18
CA SER A 63 4.89 17.08 -1.91
C SER A 63 5.11 15.57 -1.85
N THR A 64 5.40 14.97 -3.00
CA THR A 64 5.55 13.52 -3.15
C THR A 64 6.81 13.23 -3.95
N TYR A 65 7.56 12.20 -3.58
CA TYR A 65 8.70 11.69 -4.33
C TYR A 65 8.27 10.49 -5.15
N VAL A 66 8.45 10.53 -6.47
CA VAL A 66 8.22 9.37 -7.35
C VAL A 66 9.49 8.53 -7.38
N LEU A 67 9.42 7.30 -6.85
CA LEU A 67 10.60 6.44 -6.62
C LEU A 67 10.86 5.43 -7.74
N GLY A 68 9.84 5.09 -8.53
CA GLY A 68 9.93 4.13 -9.63
C GLY A 68 8.89 3.02 -9.53
N GLU A 69 9.20 1.83 -10.04
CA GLU A 69 8.29 0.68 -10.01
C GLU A 69 8.67 -0.30 -8.89
N ILE A 70 7.66 -1.00 -8.36
CA ILE A 70 7.80 -2.06 -7.36
C ILE A 70 6.78 -3.18 -7.63
N LEU A 71 7.07 -4.39 -7.16
CA LEU A 71 6.09 -5.48 -7.15
C LEU A 71 5.45 -5.58 -5.77
N VAL A 72 4.13 -5.73 -5.73
CA VAL A 72 3.34 -5.86 -4.50
C VAL A 72 2.47 -7.10 -4.60
N ARG A 73 2.35 -7.86 -3.52
CA ARG A 73 1.32 -8.90 -3.39
C ARG A 73 0.71 -8.89 -2.00
N LEU A 74 -0.54 -9.29 -1.92
CA LEU A 74 -1.25 -9.50 -0.67
C LEU A 74 -0.97 -10.91 -0.16
N ILE A 75 -0.73 -11.03 1.14
CA ILE A 75 -0.51 -12.31 1.81
C ILE A 75 -1.47 -12.46 3.00
N THR A 76 -2.04 -13.66 3.12
CA THR A 76 -2.80 -14.13 4.30
C THR A 76 -2.26 -15.50 4.70
N GLU A 77 -2.75 -16.05 5.81
CA GLU A 77 -2.34 -17.37 6.31
C GLU A 77 -2.62 -18.49 5.31
N ASP A 78 -3.64 -18.32 4.48
CA ASP A 78 -4.23 -19.31 3.59
C ASP A 78 -4.07 -19.01 2.10
N ARG A 79 -3.66 -17.78 1.73
CA ARG A 79 -3.61 -17.33 0.34
C ARG A 79 -2.54 -16.26 0.11
N GLN A 80 -1.97 -16.26 -1.10
CA GLN A 80 -1.18 -15.14 -1.61
C GLN A 80 -1.73 -14.76 -2.99
N THR A 81 -1.69 -13.48 -3.34
CA THR A 81 -1.98 -13.04 -4.70
C THR A 81 -0.75 -13.20 -5.58
N ASP A 82 -0.97 -13.11 -6.89
CA ASP A 82 0.12 -12.85 -7.84
C ASP A 82 0.79 -11.50 -7.54
N TRP A 83 1.99 -11.33 -8.07
CA TRP A 83 2.71 -10.06 -8.01
C TRP A 83 2.07 -9.04 -8.95
N VAL A 84 1.67 -7.90 -8.37
CA VAL A 84 1.17 -6.74 -9.09
C VAL A 84 2.28 -5.70 -9.21
N LYS A 85 2.50 -5.18 -10.42
CA LYS A 85 3.37 -4.02 -10.63
C LYS A 85 2.64 -2.76 -10.18
N ALA A 86 3.30 -1.96 -9.36
CA ALA A 86 2.80 -0.68 -8.87
C ALA A 86 3.87 0.41 -8.99
N LYS A 87 3.43 1.66 -9.12
CA LYS A 87 4.29 2.83 -8.95
C LYS A 87 4.54 3.05 -7.46
N ALA A 88 5.81 3.15 -7.07
CA ALA A 88 6.20 3.49 -5.71
C ALA A 88 6.35 5.01 -5.58
N VAL A 89 5.71 5.57 -4.55
CA VAL A 89 5.87 6.96 -4.17
C VAL A 89 6.17 7.10 -2.69
N SER A 90 6.72 8.23 -2.27
CA SER A 90 6.92 8.53 -0.85
C SER A 90 6.47 9.94 -0.54
N VAL A 91 5.63 10.08 0.49
CA VAL A 91 5.19 11.36 1.03
C VAL A 91 5.88 11.55 2.39
N PRO A 92 6.51 12.72 2.64
CA PRO A 92 7.07 13.05 3.95
C PRO A 92 6.04 12.90 5.08
N ASP A 93 6.51 12.55 6.27
CA ASP A 93 5.71 12.48 7.51
C ASP A 93 4.52 11.48 7.50
N GLU A 94 4.43 10.62 6.48
CA GLU A 94 3.55 9.45 6.48
C GLU A 94 4.38 8.18 6.74
N TYR A 95 3.97 7.44 7.78
CA TYR A 95 4.75 6.34 8.37
C TYR A 95 4.12 4.97 8.14
N GLU A 96 2.90 4.90 7.61
CA GLU A 96 2.27 3.67 7.16
C GLU A 96 2.37 3.52 5.65
N VAL A 97 2.38 2.27 5.17
CA VAL A 97 2.23 1.99 3.75
C VAL A 97 0.77 2.18 3.37
N LEU A 98 0.50 2.90 2.28
CA LEU A 98 -0.87 3.09 1.76
C LEU A 98 -1.00 2.48 0.38
N LEU A 99 -2.09 1.73 0.15
CA LEU A 99 -2.45 1.20 -1.16
C LEU A 99 -3.47 2.13 -1.82
N SER A 100 -3.24 2.49 -3.10
CA SER A 100 -4.21 3.27 -3.89
C SER A 100 -5.40 2.43 -4.34
N ASP A 101 -6.51 3.08 -4.70
CA ASP A 101 -7.74 2.44 -5.22
C ASP A 101 -7.44 1.38 -6.30
N LYS A 102 -6.62 1.72 -7.30
CA LYS A 102 -6.24 0.79 -8.38
C LYS A 102 -5.40 -0.39 -7.89
N LEU A 103 -4.59 -0.20 -6.86
CA LEU A 103 -3.83 -1.30 -6.28
C LEU A 103 -4.70 -2.20 -5.40
N LEU A 104 -5.73 -1.67 -4.73
CA LEU A 104 -6.73 -2.50 -4.03
C LEU A 104 -7.42 -3.45 -5.01
N ASP A 105 -7.91 -2.93 -6.13
CA ASP A 105 -8.58 -3.72 -7.18
C ASP A 105 -7.64 -4.79 -7.75
N ALA A 106 -6.41 -4.40 -8.11
CA ALA A 106 -5.43 -5.33 -8.66
C ALA A 106 -5.03 -6.45 -7.68
N LEU A 107 -5.06 -6.18 -6.38
CA LEU A 107 -4.83 -7.16 -5.31
C LEU A 107 -6.09 -7.93 -4.91
N ASN A 108 -7.23 -7.69 -5.58
CA ASN A 108 -8.52 -8.31 -5.30
C ASN A 108 -9.00 -8.05 -3.86
N ILE A 109 -8.86 -6.83 -3.34
CA ILE A 109 -9.29 -6.46 -1.99
C ILE A 109 -10.67 -5.83 -2.02
N GLU A 110 -11.62 -6.39 -1.27
CA GLU A 110 -12.91 -5.75 -0.99
C GLU A 110 -12.95 -5.23 0.46
N ILE A 111 -13.17 -3.93 0.63
CA ILE A 111 -13.43 -3.33 1.94
C ILE A 111 -14.90 -3.56 2.30
N VAL A 112 -15.14 -4.34 3.37
CA VAL A 112 -16.50 -4.69 3.81
C VAL A 112 -17.01 -3.66 4.82
N ARG A 113 -16.21 -3.36 5.86
CA ARG A 113 -16.50 -2.30 6.84
C ARG A 113 -15.22 -1.59 7.24
N ALA A 114 -14.94 -0.44 6.61
CA ALA A 114 -13.70 0.31 6.80
C ALA A 114 -13.41 0.62 8.28
N GLY A 115 -14.40 1.17 8.98
CA GLY A 115 -14.29 1.59 10.38
C GLY A 115 -14.05 0.45 11.39
N GLU A 116 -14.44 -0.77 11.03
CA GLU A 116 -14.25 -1.99 11.82
C GLU A 116 -13.03 -2.81 11.36
N GLY A 117 -12.37 -2.39 10.28
CA GLY A 117 -11.22 -3.10 9.72
C GLY A 117 -11.58 -4.44 9.10
N LEU A 118 -12.81 -4.58 8.56
CA LEU A 118 -13.29 -5.82 7.94
C LEU A 118 -13.14 -5.77 6.42
N TRP A 119 -12.59 -6.83 5.85
CA TRP A 119 -12.31 -6.96 4.43
C TRP A 119 -12.41 -8.44 3.98
N ARG A 120 -12.41 -8.70 2.67
CA ARG A 120 -12.31 -10.05 2.09
C ARG A 120 -11.62 -9.97 0.73
N PHE A 121 -11.21 -11.10 0.18
CA PHE A 121 -10.83 -11.14 -1.24
C PHE A 121 -12.06 -11.04 -2.13
N HIS A 122 -11.90 -10.41 -3.30
CA HIS A 122 -12.91 -10.44 -4.34
C HIS A 122 -13.29 -11.88 -4.69
N GLY A 123 -14.59 -12.15 -4.77
CA GLY A 123 -15.14 -13.48 -5.05
C GLY A 123 -15.18 -14.44 -3.85
N GLU A 124 -14.69 -14.05 -2.66
CA GLU A 124 -14.91 -14.86 -1.45
C GLU A 124 -16.39 -14.86 -1.02
N PRO A 125 -16.89 -15.96 -0.43
CA PRO A 125 -18.20 -16.00 0.21
C PRO A 125 -18.42 -14.82 1.17
N ILE A 126 -19.67 -14.36 1.30
CA ILE A 126 -20.02 -13.18 2.09
C ILE A 126 -19.76 -13.34 3.60
N ASP A 127 -19.73 -14.58 4.08
CA ASP A 127 -19.42 -14.95 5.45
C ASP A 127 -17.91 -15.10 5.72
N ARG A 128 -17.08 -15.13 4.67
CA ARG A 128 -15.61 -15.22 4.80
C ARG A 128 -15.00 -13.83 5.00
N ILE A 129 -15.22 -13.27 6.19
CA ILE A 129 -14.74 -11.96 6.59
C ILE A 129 -13.37 -12.05 7.29
N ARG A 130 -12.45 -11.20 6.87
CA ARG A 130 -11.09 -11.07 7.42
C ARG A 130 -10.98 -9.80 8.26
N LYS A 131 -10.17 -9.88 9.31
CA LYS A 131 -9.85 -8.74 10.18
C LYS A 131 -8.55 -8.08 9.75
N SER A 132 -8.43 -6.80 10.06
CA SER A 132 -7.21 -6.04 9.79
C SER A 132 -6.02 -6.54 10.59
N THR A 133 -4.86 -6.50 9.96
CA THR A 133 -3.57 -6.64 10.66
C THR A 133 -3.30 -5.42 11.55
N LYS A 134 -2.40 -5.59 12.52
CA LYS A 134 -1.92 -4.48 13.36
C LYS A 134 -1.23 -3.41 12.51
N PRO A 135 -1.26 -2.13 12.91
CA PRO A 135 -0.47 -1.10 12.25
C PRO A 135 1.02 -1.44 12.31
N GLN A 136 1.75 -1.04 11.28
CA GLN A 136 3.21 -1.11 11.26
C GLN A 136 3.75 0.24 10.80
N LEU A 137 4.34 0.95 11.75
CA LEU A 137 4.95 2.26 11.49
C LEU A 137 6.41 2.08 11.10
N TRP A 138 6.81 2.78 10.05
CA TRP A 138 8.19 2.82 9.56
C TRP A 138 8.81 4.16 9.93
N ILE A 139 9.25 4.25 11.19
CA ILE A 139 9.92 5.43 11.74
C ILE A 139 11.42 5.26 11.53
N THR A 140 12.05 6.23 10.84
CA THR A 140 13.49 6.38 10.53
C THR A 140 14.15 5.29 9.68
#